data_AF-A0A2M8HNI2-F1
#
_entry.id   AF-A0A2M8HNI2-F1
#
_cell.length_a   1.000
_cell.length_b   1.000
_cell.length_c   1.000
_cell.angle_alpha   90.00
_cell.angle_beta   90.00
_cell.angle_gamma   90.00
#
_symmetry.space_group_name_H-M   'P 1'
#
loop_
_entity.id
_entity.type
_entity.pdbx_description
1 polymer ?
#
loop_
_entity_poly.entity_id
_entity_poly.type
_entity_poly.pdbx_seq_one_letter_code
_entity_poly.pdbx_strand_id
1 'polypeptide(L)' 'MTPTRAVQLFIESSKTGSSISPEITSVIKTYRKWRENELIGLLNASGYYPEIFHEDGMEETIHKLLASFKAKHVPHKFTT' A
#
# COMPACT_ATOMS: atom_id res chain seq x y z
N MET A 1 -13.62 -5.27 4.94
CA MET A 1 -12.71 -5.69 3.86
C MET A 1 -11.25 -5.59 4.33
N THR A 2 -10.35 -6.49 3.91
CA THR A 2 -8.91 -6.41 4.25
C THR A 2 -8.14 -5.58 3.23
N PRO A 3 -6.99 -4.98 3.60
CA PRO A 3 -6.11 -4.25 2.68
C PRO A 3 -5.77 -5.01 1.40
N THR A 4 -5.32 -6.27 1.54
CA THR A 4 -4.98 -7.13 0.40
C THR A 4 -6.18 -7.35 -0.51
N ARG A 5 -7.39 -7.53 0.05
CA ARG A 5 -8.60 -7.73 -0.74
C ARG A 5 -9.01 -6.45 -1.48
N ALA A 6 -8.82 -5.28 -0.87
CA ALA A 6 -9.09 -4.00 -1.51
C ALA A 6 -8.16 -3.78 -2.72
N VAL A 7 -6.86 -4.03 -2.59
CA VAL A 7 -5.90 -3.93 -3.70
C VAL A 7 -6.25 -4.92 -4.82
N GLN A 8 -6.60 -6.16 -4.48
CA GLN A 8 -7.03 -7.14 -5.48
C GLN A 8 -8.28 -6.68 -6.23
N LEU A 9 -9.31 -6.23 -5.52
CA LEU A 9 -10.54 -5.77 -6.15
C LEU A 9 -10.30 -4.53 -7.02
N PHE A 10 -9.40 -3.63 -6.61
CA PHE A 10 -8.99 -2.50 -7.44
C PHE A 10 -8.37 -2.97 -8.77
N ILE A 11 -7.44 -3.91 -8.71
CA ILE A 11 -6.79 -4.49 -9.90
C ILE A 11 -7.84 -5.20 -10.77
N GLU A 12 -8.74 -5.98 -10.19
CA GLU A 12 -9.80 -6.68 -10.91
C GLU A 12 -10.70 -5.68 -11.64
N SER A 13 -11.18 -4.63 -10.95
CA SER A 13 -12.01 -3.57 -11.56
C SER A 13 -11.26 -2.83 -12.67
N SER A 14 -9.98 -2.50 -12.47
CA SER A 14 -9.18 -1.79 -13.47
C SER A 14 -8.91 -2.65 -14.71
N LYS A 15 -8.74 -3.97 -14.54
CA LYS A 15 -8.60 -4.93 -15.66
C LYS A 15 -9.88 -5.09 -16.46
N THR A 16 -11.04 -5.14 -15.81
CA THR A 16 -12.32 -5.32 -16.49
C THR A 16 -12.92 -4.02 -17.01
N GLY A 17 -12.30 -2.87 -16.70
CA GLY A 17 -12.88 -1.55 -16.98
C GLY A 17 -14.15 -1.26 -16.15
N SER A 18 -14.34 -2.00 -15.05
CA SER A 18 -15.48 -1.82 -14.15
C SER A 18 -15.26 -0.62 -13.24
N SER A 19 -16.36 0.00 -12.81
CA SER A 19 -16.29 1.08 -11.83
C SER A 19 -15.71 0.60 -10.51
N ILE A 20 -14.72 1.33 -9.99
CA ILE A 20 -14.09 1.04 -8.70
C ILE A 20 -15.04 1.48 -7.58
N SER A 21 -15.39 0.54 -6.71
CA SER A 21 -16.27 0.83 -5.56
C SER A 21 -15.64 1.87 -4.62
N PRO A 22 -16.40 2.85 -4.11
CA PRO A 22 -15.90 3.82 -3.14
C PRO A 22 -15.42 3.17 -1.83
N GLU A 23 -15.92 1.97 -1.50
CA GLU A 23 -15.43 1.20 -0.36
C GLU A 23 -13.97 0.78 -0.54
N ILE A 24 -13.57 0.38 -1.77
CA ILE A 24 -12.19 -0.01 -2.11
C ILE A 24 -11.26 1.18 -1.89
N THR A 25 -11.63 2.32 -2.47
CA THR A 25 -10.90 3.59 -2.31
C THR A 25 -10.81 4.01 -0.85
N SER A 26 -11.89 3.87 -0.07
CA SER A 26 -11.89 4.19 1.36
C SER A 26 -10.89 3.32 2.14
N VAL A 27 -10.82 2.03 1.84
CA VAL A 27 -9.83 1.13 2.46
C VAL A 27 -8.41 1.50 2.05
N ILE A 28 -8.14 1.76 0.75
CA ILE A 28 -6.80 2.16 0.28
C ILE A 28 -6.32 3.44 0.97
N LYS A 29 -7.20 4.41 1.22
CA LYS A 29 -6.87 5.65 1.97
C LYS A 29 -6.37 5.39 3.41
N THR A 30 -6.62 4.21 3.97
CA THR A 30 -6.13 3.82 5.30
C THR A 30 -4.71 3.23 5.30
N TYR A 31 -4.00 3.24 4.15
CA TYR A 31 -2.67 2.63 3.97
C TYR A 31 -1.64 2.99 5.05
N ARG A 32 -1.73 4.19 5.63
CA ARG A 32 -0.84 4.64 6.71
C ARG A 32 -0.84 3.73 7.95
N LYS A 33 -1.87 2.89 8.11
CA LYS A 33 -2.02 1.93 9.22
C LYS A 33 -1.74 0.48 8.82
N TRP A 34 -1.37 0.23 7.56
CA TRP A 34 -1.16 -1.10 7.03
C TRP A 34 0.21 -1.65 7.44
N ARG A 35 0.35 -2.97 7.40
CA ARG A 35 1.60 -3.68 7.66
C ARG A 35 2.50 -3.64 6.43
N GLU A 36 3.78 -3.95 6.64
CA GLU A 36 4.80 -3.99 5.60
C GLU A 36 4.37 -4.76 4.34
N ASN A 37 3.88 -6.00 4.50
CA ASN A 37 3.45 -6.84 3.37
C ASN A 37 2.31 -6.21 2.55
N GLU A 38 1.38 -5.52 3.22
CA GLU A 38 0.23 -4.88 2.59
C GLU A 38 0.67 -3.62 1.82
N LEU A 39 1.60 -2.84 2.38
CA LEU A 39 2.21 -1.69 1.74
C LEU A 39 3.05 -2.07 0.51
N ILE A 40 3.82 -3.17 0.59
CA ILE A 40 4.56 -3.72 -0.56
C ILE A 40 3.58 -4.13 -1.67
N GLY A 41 2.47 -4.79 -1.30
CA GLY A 41 1.43 -5.16 -2.27
C GLY A 41 0.82 -3.96 -2.97
N LEU A 42 0.54 -2.88 -2.24
CA LEU A 42 0.05 -1.62 -2.78
C LEU A 42 1.06 -0.96 -3.73
N LEU A 43 2.34 -0.91 -3.35
CA LEU A 43 3.42 -0.34 -4.17
C LEU A 43 3.67 -1.17 -5.46
N ASN A 44 3.57 -2.49 -5.36
CA ASN A 44 3.69 -3.34 -6.55
C ASN A 44 2.50 -3.15 -7.50
N ALA A 45 1.29 -2.96 -6.96
CA ALA A 45 0.10 -2.68 -7.75
C ALA A 45 0.21 -1.34 -8.48
N SER A 46 0.75 -0.30 -7.83
CA SER A 46 0.90 1.03 -8.44
C SER A 46 1.85 1.06 -9.63
N GLY A 47 2.78 0.11 -9.73
CA GLY A 47 3.65 -0.04 -10.91
C GLY A 47 2.91 -0.39 -12.20
N TYR A 48 1.70 -0.97 -12.09
CA TYR A 48 0.82 -1.29 -13.23
C TYR A 48 -0.42 -0.41 -13.30
N TYR A 49 -0.90 0.06 -12.14
CA TYR A 49 -2.14 0.82 -11.98
C TYR A 49 -1.85 2.09 -11.15
N PRO A 50 -1.19 3.12 -11.73
CA PRO A 50 -0.80 4.32 -11.00
C PRO A 50 -2.00 5.07 -10.39
N GLU A 51 -3.20 4.92 -10.97
CA GLU A 51 -4.47 5.47 -10.47
C GLU A 51 -4.91 4.91 -9.10
N ILE A 52 -4.25 3.86 -8.59
CA ILE A 52 -4.48 3.35 -7.24
C ILE A 52 -4.04 4.34 -6.16
N PHE A 53 -3.16 5.28 -6.51
CA PHE A 53 -2.78 6.37 -5.62
C PHE A 53 -3.80 7.49 -5.70
N HIS A 54 -4.34 7.86 -4.55
CA HIS A 54 -5.41 8.85 -4.43
C HIS A 54 -4.93 10.23 -4.00
N GLU A 55 -3.66 10.37 -3.62
CA GLU A 55 -3.07 11.63 -3.15
C GLU A 55 -1.62 11.77 -3.64
N ASP A 56 -1.21 13.01 -3.91
CA ASP A 56 0.18 13.33 -4.18
C ASP A 56 1.07 12.97 -2.99
N GLY A 57 2.24 12.39 -3.26
CA GLY A 57 3.17 11.96 -2.22
C GLY A 57 2.76 10.68 -1.48
N MET A 58 1.72 9.97 -1.93
CA MET A 58 1.35 8.66 -1.39
C MET A 58 2.49 7.65 -1.50
N GLU A 59 3.15 7.59 -2.66
CA GLU A 59 4.30 6.71 -2.90
C GLU A 59 5.46 7.01 -1.93
N GLU A 60 5.82 8.28 -1.77
CA GLU A 60 6.85 8.71 -0.83
C GLU A 60 6.49 8.32 0.62
N THR A 61 5.22 8.49 1.00
CA THR A 61 4.72 8.09 2.32
C THR A 61 4.83 6.59 2.53
N ILE A 62 4.47 5.78 1.52
CA ILE A 62 4.62 4.32 1.56
C ILE A 62 6.10 3.94 1.75
N HIS A 63 7.01 4.56 1.01
CA HIS A 63 8.46 4.34 1.18
C HIS A 63 8.96 4.69 2.58
N LYS A 64 8.51 5.81 3.15
CA LYS A 64 8.84 6.20 4.54
C LYS A 64 8.33 5.17 5.55
N LEU A 65 7.11 4.68 5.38
CA LEU A 65 6.53 3.65 6.24
C LEU A 65 7.33 2.34 6.14
N LEU A 66 7.65 1.88 4.93
CA LEU A 66 8.48 0.69 4.70
C LEU A 66 9.89 0.85 5.31
N ALA A 67 10.50 2.02 5.19
CA ALA A 67 11.79 2.29 5.85
C ALA A 67 11.69 2.19 7.38
N SER A 68 10.57 2.63 7.97
CA SER A 68 10.34 2.52 9.42
C SER A 68 10.20 1.07 9.90
N PHE A 69 9.62 0.18 9.08
CA PHE A 69 9.57 -1.26 9.37
C PHE A 69 10.98 -1.86 9.34
N LYS A 70 11.78 -1.55 8.31
CA LYS A 70 13.19 -1.99 8.23
C LYS A 70 14.02 -1.52 9.41
N ALA A 71 13.85 -0.27 9.84
CA ALA A 71 14.57 0.29 11.00
C ALA A 71 14.24 -0.45 12.31
N LYS A 72 12.99 -0.86 12.51
CA LYS A 72 12.57 -1.67 13.67
C LYS A 72 13.16 -3.08 13.66
N HIS A 73 13.46 -3.62 12.48
CA HIS A 73 14.05 -4.95 12.31
C HIS A 73 15.59 -4.96 12.39
N VAL A 74 16.25 -3.81 12.51
CA VAL A 74 17.71 -3.79 12.73
C VAL A 74 17.98 -4.17 14.19
N PRO A 75 18.66 -5.29 14.49
CA PRO A 75 19.11 -5.59 15.83
C PRO A 75 20.07 -4.47 16.22
N HIS A 76 19.84 -3.81 17.36
CA HIS A 76 20.86 -2.99 18.00
C HIS A 76 22.13 -3.84 18.11
N LYS A 77 23.13 -3.55 17.27
CA LYS A 77 24.48 -4.06 17.51
C LYS A 77 24.94 -3.39 18.80
N PHE A 78 24.83 -4.10 19.92
CA PHE A 78 25.54 -3.74 21.13
C PHE A 78 27.03 -3.75 20.78
N THR A 79 27.62 -2.56 20.65
CA THR A 79 29.08 -2.39 20.64
C THR A 79 29.56 -2.49 22.09
N THR A 80 30.26 -3.59 22.37
CA THR A 80 31.08 -3.83 23.57
C THR A 80 32.20 -2.82 23.68
#